data_AF-A0A031LUI2-F1
#
_entry.id   AF-A0A031LUI2-F1
#
_cell.length_a   1.000
_cell.length_b   1.000
_cell.length_c   1.000
_cell.angle_alpha   90.00
_cell.angle_beta   90.00
_cell.angle_gamma   90.00
#
_symmetry.space_group_name_H-M   'P 1'
#
loop_
_entity.id
_entity.type
_entity.pdbx_description
1 polymer ?
#
loop_
_entity_poly.entity_id
_entity_poly.type
_entity_poly.pdbx_seq_one_letter_code
_entity_poly.pdbx_strand_id
1 'polypeptide(L)'
;MKRERLYLITFIFLLFMLTFSAVHHLPQSYSESLRPGIFAIYNGTTDYTNFHKEAKLIYIQIINNSYSNNTVKVENIIVNRETCEASPPTYSIMNSSVPLTFYFINPGLLGMNISADGELFSFAGKSNSLYMYKTRSQVQSGVYIVGIYFFNQYGIAEKVYFLQYGADNVLASNTTWTLWKTNLIYNEAFPNLHITFGKPVKFSPDSFQTTKKLIMEDILAVGLLCIILILIFRK
;
A
#
# COMPACT_ATOMS: atom_id res chain seq x y z
N MET A 1 44.01 6.56 43.69
CA MET A 1 43.47 5.72 42.59
C MET A 1 44.59 5.52 41.58
N LYS A 2 44.99 4.27 41.26
CA LYS A 2 46.13 4.00 40.36
C LYS A 2 45.90 4.64 38.99
N ARG A 3 46.94 5.25 38.41
CA ARG A 3 46.93 5.98 37.13
C ARG A 3 46.23 5.21 36.01
N GLU A 4 46.39 3.89 36.01
CA GLU A 4 45.74 2.93 35.10
C GLU A 4 44.21 2.93 35.18
N ARG A 5 43.62 3.11 36.37
CA ARG A 5 42.16 3.19 36.55
C ARG A 5 41.58 4.49 36.02
N LEU A 6 42.34 5.58 36.06
CA LEU A 6 41.91 6.86 35.50
C LEU A 6 41.86 6.76 33.97
N TYR A 7 42.88 6.20 33.32
CA TYR A 7 42.89 6.00 31.86
C TYR A 7 41.78 5.07 31.38
N LEU A 8 41.48 4.00 32.12
CA LEU A 8 40.38 3.10 31.77
C LEU A 8 39.01 3.81 31.84
N ILE A 9 38.78 4.62 32.88
CA ILE A 9 37.53 5.39 33.02
C ILE A 9 37.42 6.44 31.90
N THR A 10 38.50 7.16 31.59
CA THR A 10 38.51 8.13 30.50
C THR A 10 38.29 7.47 29.14
N PHE A 11 38.88 6.29 28.91
CA PHE A 11 38.70 5.51 27.68
C PHE A 11 37.27 5.00 27.52
N ILE A 12 36.65 4.47 28.58
CA ILE A 12 35.24 4.03 28.58
C ILE A 12 34.31 5.22 28.35
N PHE A 13 34.58 6.38 28.97
CA PHE A 13 33.81 7.61 28.75
C PHE A 13 33.95 8.13 27.30
N LEU A 14 35.14 8.02 26.71
CA LEU A 14 35.36 8.38 25.30
C LEU A 14 34.65 7.42 24.35
N LEU A 15 34.65 6.12 24.66
CA LEU A 15 33.91 5.10 23.91
C LEU A 15 32.40 5.34 23.99
N PHE A 16 31.90 5.72 25.18
CA PHE A 16 30.50 6.08 25.40
C PHE A 16 30.10 7.33 24.59
N MET A 17 30.95 8.36 24.57
CA MET A 17 30.74 9.56 23.74
C MET A 17 30.81 9.28 22.24
N LEU A 18 31.69 8.36 21.79
CA LEU A 18 31.76 7.91 20.40
C LEU A 18 30.51 7.13 19.98
N THR A 19 29.94 6.31 20.87
CA THR A 19 28.65 5.64 20.61
C THR A 19 27.46 6.61 20.64
N PHE A 20 27.50 7.67 21.46
CA PHE A 20 26.45 8.68 21.50
C PHE A 20 26.46 9.58 20.24
N SER A 21 27.65 9.84 19.69
CA SER A 21 27.82 10.61 18.45
C SER A 21 27.42 9.82 17.20
N ALA A 22 27.46 8.48 17.26
CA ALA A 22 27.08 7.59 16.17
C ALA A 22 25.56 7.28 16.10
N VAL A 23 24.76 7.77 17.05
CA VAL A 23 23.29 7.57 17.08
C VAL A 23 22.51 8.76 16.50
N HIS A 24 23.18 9.83 16.06
CA HIS A 24 22.54 10.99 15.43
C HIS A 24 22.70 11.02 13.91
N HIS A 25 22.35 9.92 13.25
CA HIS A 25 21.68 9.97 11.95
C HIS A 25 20.40 9.14 12.00
N LEU A 26 19.59 9.36 13.05
CA LEU A 26 18.15 9.23 12.88
C LEU A 26 17.79 10.20 11.74
N PRO A 27 17.18 9.74 10.63
CA PRO A 27 16.63 10.68 9.67
C PRO A 27 15.75 11.62 10.47
N GLN A 28 16.01 12.92 10.33
CA GLN A 28 15.12 13.99 10.79
C GLN A 28 13.69 13.47 10.68
N SER A 29 12.99 13.36 11.80
CA SER A 29 11.60 12.91 11.84
C SER A 29 10.79 13.89 11.01
N TYR A 30 10.70 13.60 9.72
CA TYR A 30 9.94 14.35 8.74
C TYR A 30 8.48 14.03 9.03
N SER A 31 7.95 14.69 10.05
CA SER A 31 6.54 14.66 10.41
C SER A 31 5.82 15.73 9.59
N GLU A 32 5.92 15.68 8.26
CA GLU A 32 4.91 16.36 7.45
C GLU A 32 3.65 15.49 7.53
N SER A 33 2.75 15.89 8.43
CA SER A 33 1.42 15.31 8.48
C SER A 33 0.74 15.54 7.13
N LEU A 34 0.19 14.47 6.55
CA LEU A 34 -0.62 14.59 5.35
C LEU A 34 -1.77 15.57 5.59
N ARG A 35 -1.74 16.70 4.89
CA ARG A 35 -2.71 17.80 5.00
C ARG A 35 -3.50 17.96 3.70
N PRO A 36 -4.69 18.59 3.74
CA PRO A 36 -5.46 18.85 2.52
C PRO A 36 -4.63 19.56 1.44
N GLY A 37 -4.83 19.17 0.19
CA GLY A 37 -4.16 19.74 -0.98
C GLY A 37 -2.81 19.08 -1.32
N ILE A 38 -2.32 18.15 -0.50
CA ILE A 38 -1.18 17.31 -0.89
C ILE A 38 -1.61 16.36 -2.01
N PHE A 39 -0.78 16.17 -3.03
CA PHE A 39 -1.04 15.27 -4.13
C PHE A 39 0.18 14.42 -4.50
N ALA A 40 -0.10 13.26 -5.10
CA ALA A 40 0.87 12.42 -5.77
C ALA A 40 0.26 11.95 -7.10
N ILE A 41 1.04 12.05 -8.17
CA ILE A 41 0.63 11.65 -9.52
C ILE A 41 1.61 10.58 -9.98
N TYR A 42 1.07 9.45 -10.41
CA TYR A 42 1.83 8.31 -10.90
C TYR A 42 1.54 8.06 -12.37
N ASN A 43 2.58 7.76 -13.14
CA ASN A 43 2.45 7.19 -14.48
C ASN A 43 2.41 5.67 -14.36
N GLY A 44 1.39 5.07 -14.96
CA GLY A 44 1.12 3.66 -14.94
C GLY A 44 1.20 3.02 -16.31
N THR A 45 1.77 1.82 -16.35
CA THR A 45 1.58 0.89 -17.46
C THR A 45 1.05 -0.42 -16.89
N THR A 46 -0.03 -0.94 -17.46
CA THR A 46 -0.56 -2.27 -17.14
C THR A 46 -0.51 -3.16 -18.37
N ASP A 47 0.21 -4.26 -18.26
CA ASP A 47 0.26 -5.32 -19.25
C ASP A 47 -0.70 -6.43 -18.83
N TYR A 48 -1.72 -6.68 -19.65
CA TYR A 48 -2.64 -7.78 -19.47
C TYR A 48 -2.14 -8.98 -20.29
N THR A 49 -1.48 -9.92 -19.60
CA THR A 49 -0.80 -11.05 -20.23
C THR A 49 -1.74 -11.91 -21.07
N ASN A 50 -2.95 -12.17 -20.57
CA ASN A 50 -3.93 -13.02 -21.25
C ASN A 50 -4.61 -12.38 -22.46
N PHE A 51 -4.56 -11.05 -22.58
CA PHE A 51 -5.22 -10.30 -23.66
C PHE A 51 -4.22 -9.66 -24.63
N HIS A 52 -2.92 -9.83 -24.39
CA HIS A 52 -1.83 -9.16 -25.12
C HIS A 52 -2.09 -7.65 -25.30
N LYS A 53 -2.62 -7.01 -24.26
CA LYS A 53 -3.02 -5.61 -24.27
C LYS A 53 -2.25 -4.83 -23.23
N GLU A 54 -1.73 -3.68 -23.64
CA GLU A 54 -1.13 -2.69 -22.75
C GLU A 54 -2.16 -1.57 -22.49
N ALA A 55 -2.18 -1.03 -21.28
CA ALA A 55 -2.92 0.17 -20.93
C ALA A 55 -1.99 1.18 -20.25
N LYS A 56 -1.98 2.42 -20.74
CA LYS A 56 -1.23 3.53 -20.16
C LYS A 56 -2.16 4.43 -19.37
N LEU A 57 -1.85 4.60 -18.09
CA LEU A 57 -2.70 5.26 -17.12
C LEU A 57 -1.94 6.38 -16.40
N ILE A 58 -2.67 7.38 -15.95
CA ILE A 58 -2.19 8.32 -14.94
C ILE A 58 -3.06 8.10 -13.70
N TYR A 59 -2.44 7.91 -12.55
CA TYR A 59 -3.13 7.78 -11.29
C TYR A 59 -2.84 8.99 -10.41
N ILE A 60 -3.88 9.79 -10.17
CA ILE A 60 -3.82 11.01 -9.40
C ILE A 60 -4.44 10.72 -8.04
N GLN A 61 -3.70 11.03 -6.99
CA GLN A 61 -4.14 10.90 -5.62
C GLN A 61 -4.02 12.26 -4.94
N ILE A 62 -5.06 12.70 -4.24
CA ILE A 62 -5.09 13.99 -3.55
C ILE A 62 -5.62 13.79 -2.14
N ILE A 63 -4.90 14.30 -1.14
CA ILE A 63 -5.41 14.40 0.22
C ILE A 63 -6.49 15.47 0.22
N ASN A 64 -7.75 15.05 0.30
CA ASN A 64 -8.90 15.95 0.29
C ASN A 64 -9.15 16.50 1.69
N ASN A 65 -9.12 15.65 2.72
CA ASN A 65 -9.31 16.04 4.12
C ASN A 65 -8.37 15.26 5.06
N SER A 66 -8.05 15.86 6.21
CA SER A 66 -7.37 15.20 7.33
C SER A 66 -8.23 15.33 8.59
N TYR A 67 -8.33 14.26 9.36
CA TYR A 67 -9.19 14.17 10.53
C TYR A 67 -8.38 14.07 11.82
N SER A 68 -8.98 14.47 12.94
CA SER A 68 -8.34 14.47 14.27
C SER A 68 -8.01 13.07 14.79
N ASN A 69 -8.58 12.02 14.21
CA ASN A 69 -8.31 10.62 14.58
C ASN A 69 -7.19 9.96 13.77
N ASN A 70 -6.27 10.74 13.19
CA ASN A 70 -5.16 10.26 12.36
C ASN A 70 -5.61 9.47 11.12
N THR A 71 -6.74 9.86 10.54
CA THR A 71 -7.16 9.36 9.22
C THR A 71 -7.16 10.49 8.20
N VAL A 72 -7.02 10.13 6.93
CA VAL A 72 -7.06 11.05 5.79
C VAL A 72 -8.06 10.55 4.77
N LYS A 73 -8.77 11.47 4.14
CA LYS A 73 -9.60 11.20 2.96
C LYS A 73 -8.75 11.43 1.72
N VAL A 74 -8.54 10.38 0.93
CA VAL A 74 -7.81 10.43 -0.33
C VAL A 74 -8.81 10.40 -1.49
N GLU A 75 -8.73 11.38 -2.37
CA GLU A 75 -9.39 11.39 -3.66
C GLU A 75 -8.49 10.72 -4.69
N ASN A 76 -9.06 9.83 -5.50
CA ASN A 76 -8.34 9.03 -6.47
C ASN A 76 -8.99 9.17 -7.84
N ILE A 77 -8.19 9.51 -8.86
CA ILE A 77 -8.64 9.67 -10.24
C ILE A 77 -7.71 8.85 -11.13
N ILE A 78 -8.28 8.01 -11.99
CA ILE A 78 -7.54 7.26 -13.00
C ILE A 78 -7.85 7.87 -14.36
N VAL A 79 -6.81 8.25 -15.10
CA VAL A 79 -6.91 8.80 -16.44
C VAL A 79 -6.31 7.82 -17.42
N ASN A 80 -7.04 7.49 -18.49
CA ASN A 80 -6.46 6.83 -19.64
C ASN A 80 -5.60 7.86 -20.40
N ARG A 81 -4.29 7.59 -20.49
CA ARG A 81 -3.34 8.53 -21.08
C ARG A 81 -3.51 8.67 -22.60
N GLU A 82 -4.04 7.66 -23.26
CA GLU A 82 -4.21 7.64 -24.72
C GLU A 82 -5.45 8.44 -25.15
N THR A 83 -6.54 8.33 -24.39
CA THR A 83 -7.80 9.02 -24.70
C THR A 83 -7.98 10.34 -23.93
N CYS A 84 -7.16 10.59 -22.92
CA CYS A 84 -7.32 11.69 -21.95
C CYS A 84 -8.68 11.65 -21.21
N GLU A 85 -9.31 10.48 -21.15
CA GLU A 85 -10.56 10.26 -20.41
C GLU A 85 -10.25 9.83 -18.98
N ALA A 86 -10.93 10.45 -18.02
CA ALA A 86 -10.81 10.14 -16.60
C ALA A 86 -12.03 9.38 -16.10
N SER A 87 -11.82 8.40 -15.23
CA SER A 87 -12.90 7.86 -14.40
C SER A 87 -13.46 8.96 -13.49
N PRO A 88 -14.74 8.90 -13.11
CA PRO A 88 -15.23 9.69 -11.99
C PRO A 88 -14.31 9.52 -10.76
N PRO A 89 -14.07 10.59 -9.97
CA PRO A 89 -13.26 10.49 -8.77
C PRO A 89 -13.84 9.47 -7.78
N THR A 90 -12.95 8.71 -7.14
CA THR A 90 -13.29 7.80 -6.04
C THR A 90 -12.63 8.28 -4.76
N TYR A 91 -13.19 7.92 -3.60
CA TYR A 91 -12.68 8.38 -2.31
C TYR A 91 -12.41 7.21 -1.37
N SER A 92 -11.32 7.31 -0.63
CA SER A 92 -10.90 6.33 0.39
C SER A 92 -10.57 7.05 1.69
N ILE A 93 -10.82 6.40 2.84
CA ILE A 93 -10.44 6.90 4.16
C ILE A 93 -9.43 5.92 4.73
N MET A 94 -8.23 6.39 5.04
CA MET A 94 -7.10 5.53 5.45
C MET A 94 -6.32 6.16 6.61
N ASN A 95 -5.50 5.37 7.29
CA ASN A 95 -4.58 5.87 8.31
C ASN A 95 -3.58 6.89 7.71
N SER A 96 -3.37 8.02 8.38
CA SER A 96 -2.50 9.11 7.89
C SER A 96 -1.00 8.79 7.91
N SER A 97 -0.59 7.79 8.69
CA SER A 97 0.80 7.34 8.78
C SER A 97 1.15 6.29 7.73
N VAL A 98 0.18 5.53 7.23
CA VAL A 98 0.41 4.45 6.25
C VAL A 98 -0.77 4.35 5.25
N PRO A 99 -1.14 5.43 4.54
CA PRO A 99 -2.24 5.39 3.59
C PRO A 99 -1.84 4.60 2.34
N LEU A 100 -2.38 3.40 2.22
CA LEU A 100 -2.09 2.50 1.10
C LEU A 100 -2.52 3.11 -0.24
N THR A 101 -3.67 3.78 -0.28
CA THR A 101 -4.17 4.45 -1.48
C THR A 101 -3.37 5.70 -1.87
N PHE A 102 -2.53 6.23 -0.97
CA PHE A 102 -1.64 7.36 -1.25
C PHE A 102 -0.18 6.93 -1.52
N TYR A 103 0.09 5.62 -1.51
CA TYR A 103 1.44 5.02 -1.51
C TYR A 103 2.44 5.78 -0.63
N PHE A 104 2.04 6.04 0.62
CA PHE A 104 2.86 6.73 1.61
C PHE A 104 3.01 5.90 2.89
N ILE A 105 4.21 5.99 3.47
CA ILE A 105 4.58 5.46 4.78
C ILE A 105 5.26 6.61 5.52
N ASN A 106 4.86 6.90 6.76
CA ASN A 106 5.54 7.89 7.58
C ASN A 106 7.04 7.55 7.66
N PRO A 107 7.97 8.48 7.38
CA PRO A 107 9.41 8.22 7.37
C PRO A 107 9.95 7.54 8.63
N GLY A 108 9.34 7.80 9.80
CA GLY A 108 9.72 7.14 11.06
C GLY A 108 9.38 5.65 11.11
N LEU A 109 8.58 5.14 10.17
CA LEU A 109 8.20 3.73 10.06
C LEU A 109 9.02 2.95 9.02
N LEU A 110 9.81 3.64 8.19
CA LEU A 110 10.61 3.01 7.14
C LEU A 110 11.66 2.06 7.71
N GLY A 111 11.88 0.93 7.03
CA GLY A 111 12.82 -0.11 7.44
C GLY A 111 12.25 -1.15 8.42
N MET A 112 10.99 -1.02 8.82
CA MET A 112 10.29 -1.96 9.69
C MET A 112 9.15 -2.65 8.95
N ASN A 113 8.77 -3.85 9.37
CA ASN A 113 7.51 -4.46 8.93
C ASN A 113 6.33 -3.65 9.48
N ILE A 114 5.34 -3.37 8.63
CA ILE A 114 4.20 -2.51 8.97
C ILE A 114 2.91 -3.29 8.69
N SER A 115 1.96 -3.25 9.62
CA SER A 115 0.61 -3.76 9.39
C SER A 115 -0.33 -2.57 9.22
N ALA A 116 -1.03 -2.49 8.10
CA ALA A 116 -1.97 -1.42 7.79
C ALA A 116 -3.20 -2.00 7.09
N ASP A 117 -4.40 -1.69 7.60
CA ASP A 117 -5.70 -2.12 7.03
C ASP A 117 -5.80 -3.63 6.76
N GLY A 118 -5.23 -4.44 7.66
CA GLY A 118 -5.23 -5.90 7.54
C GLY A 118 -4.18 -6.46 6.57
N GLU A 119 -3.41 -5.60 5.89
CA GLU A 119 -2.30 -5.99 5.03
C GLU A 119 -0.95 -5.85 5.74
N LEU A 120 -0.06 -6.83 5.52
CA LEU A 120 1.31 -6.80 6.03
C LEU A 120 2.26 -6.30 4.94
N PHE A 121 2.84 -5.14 5.17
CA PHE A 121 3.97 -4.59 4.44
C PHE A 121 5.27 -5.15 5.03
N SER A 122 5.80 -6.18 4.38
CA SER A 122 7.05 -6.81 4.79
C SER A 122 8.24 -6.04 4.22
N PHE A 123 9.10 -5.51 5.09
CA PHE A 123 10.34 -4.86 4.68
C PHE A 123 11.30 -5.90 4.09
N ALA A 124 11.75 -5.66 2.87
CA ALA A 124 12.56 -6.58 2.09
C ALA A 124 13.98 -6.05 1.81
N GLY A 125 14.44 -5.06 2.57
CA GLY A 125 15.75 -4.45 2.44
C GLY A 125 15.75 -3.16 1.62
N LYS A 126 16.94 -2.74 1.18
CA LYS A 126 17.12 -1.54 0.34
C LYS A 126 17.61 -1.93 -1.05
N SER A 127 17.13 -1.19 -2.06
CA SER A 127 17.59 -1.29 -3.45
C SER A 127 17.80 0.12 -3.99
N ASN A 128 19.01 0.46 -4.42
CA ASN A 128 19.36 1.80 -4.92
C ASN A 128 18.90 2.94 -3.98
N SER A 129 19.18 2.79 -2.67
CA SER A 129 18.77 3.73 -1.62
C SER A 129 17.25 3.82 -1.33
N LEU A 130 16.41 3.06 -2.03
CA LEU A 130 14.98 2.96 -1.77
C LEU A 130 14.66 1.82 -0.81
N TYR A 131 13.72 2.03 0.11
CA TYR A 131 13.19 1.01 1.00
C TYR A 131 12.20 0.13 0.23
N MET A 132 12.52 -1.16 0.11
CA MET A 132 11.70 -2.10 -0.62
C MET A 132 10.74 -2.80 0.34
N TYR A 133 9.47 -2.83 -0.02
CA TYR A 133 8.41 -3.51 0.72
C TYR A 133 7.64 -4.47 -0.18
N LYS A 134 7.17 -5.58 0.41
CA LYS A 134 6.33 -6.56 -0.27
C LYS A 134 5.02 -6.76 0.47
N THR A 135 3.93 -6.83 -0.29
CA THR A 135 2.62 -7.24 0.20
C THR A 135 2.10 -8.41 -0.61
N ARG A 136 1.14 -9.13 -0.02
CA ARG A 136 0.35 -10.13 -0.73
C ARG A 136 -1.10 -10.00 -0.29
N SER A 137 -1.97 -9.69 -1.24
CA SER A 137 -3.40 -9.59 -1.00
C SER A 137 -4.15 -10.62 -1.82
N GLN A 138 -5.16 -11.25 -1.20
CA GLN A 138 -6.00 -12.22 -1.88
C GLN A 138 -7.25 -11.51 -2.39
N VAL A 139 -7.52 -11.63 -3.68
CA VAL A 139 -8.68 -10.97 -4.33
C VAL A 139 -9.89 -11.91 -4.31
N GLN A 140 -9.66 -13.18 -4.62
CA GLN A 140 -10.66 -14.25 -4.61
C GLN A 140 -9.96 -15.60 -4.40
N SER A 141 -10.70 -16.71 -4.40
CA SER A 141 -10.11 -18.04 -4.28
C SER A 141 -9.08 -18.28 -5.39
N GLY A 142 -7.85 -18.59 -5.00
CA GLY A 142 -6.72 -18.83 -5.91
C GLY A 142 -6.09 -17.59 -6.55
N VAL A 143 -6.78 -16.44 -6.60
CA VAL A 143 -6.25 -15.21 -7.24
C VAL A 143 -5.67 -14.28 -6.18
N TYR A 144 -4.42 -13.86 -6.40
CA TYR A 144 -3.73 -12.98 -5.48
C TYR A 144 -2.90 -11.94 -6.22
N ILE A 145 -2.65 -10.82 -5.54
CA ILE A 145 -1.79 -9.74 -6.01
C ILE A 145 -0.57 -9.68 -5.11
N VAL A 146 0.61 -9.59 -5.72
CA VAL A 146 1.86 -9.26 -5.03
C VAL A 146 2.16 -7.79 -5.31
N GLY A 147 2.18 -6.99 -4.26
CA GLY A 147 2.63 -5.60 -4.31
C GLY A 147 4.12 -5.52 -3.99
N ILE A 148 4.89 -4.79 -4.79
CA ILE A 148 6.29 -4.48 -4.51
C ILE A 148 6.47 -2.97 -4.59
N TYR A 149 6.82 -2.36 -3.47
CA TYR A 149 6.87 -0.91 -3.31
C TYR A 149 8.30 -0.46 -3.04
N PHE A 150 8.71 0.65 -3.64
CA PHE A 150 10.02 1.26 -3.47
C PHE A 150 9.84 2.68 -2.93
N PHE A 151 9.99 2.85 -1.62
CA PHE A 151 9.83 4.13 -0.95
C PHE A 151 11.16 4.86 -0.83
N ASN A 152 11.13 6.18 -1.04
CA ASN A 152 12.29 7.01 -0.74
C ASN A 152 12.34 7.35 0.76
N GLN A 153 13.36 8.12 1.16
CA GLN A 153 13.56 8.53 2.55
C GLN A 153 12.45 9.40 3.13
N TYR A 154 11.61 10.00 2.28
CA TYR A 154 10.46 10.80 2.68
C TYR A 154 9.17 10.00 2.74
N GLY A 155 9.24 8.69 2.50
CA GLY A 155 8.11 7.80 2.72
C GLY A 155 7.11 7.75 1.58
N ILE A 156 7.37 8.42 0.44
CA ILE A 156 6.56 8.29 -0.76
C ILE A 156 7.14 7.20 -1.66
N ALA A 157 6.27 6.38 -2.26
CA ALA A 157 6.70 5.39 -3.24
C ALA A 157 7.18 6.10 -4.51
N GLU A 158 8.41 5.84 -4.94
CA GLU A 158 8.89 6.26 -6.27
C GLU A 158 8.44 5.28 -7.34
N LYS A 159 8.27 4.01 -6.95
CA LYS A 159 7.85 2.94 -7.84
C LYS A 159 7.03 1.90 -7.11
N VAL A 160 6.00 1.38 -7.77
CA VAL A 160 5.17 0.28 -7.28
C VAL A 160 4.94 -0.71 -8.41
N TYR A 161 5.05 -1.99 -8.11
CA TYR A 161 4.65 -3.09 -8.99
C TYR A 161 3.47 -3.84 -8.37
N PHE A 162 2.48 -4.17 -9.19
CA PHE A 162 1.43 -5.11 -8.85
C PHE A 162 1.46 -6.27 -9.83
N LEU A 163 1.71 -7.46 -9.31
CA LEU A 163 1.71 -8.71 -10.08
C LEU A 163 0.48 -9.50 -9.67
N GLN A 164 -0.49 -9.62 -10.58
CA GLN A 164 -1.70 -10.39 -10.33
C GLN A 164 -1.55 -11.81 -10.90
N TYR A 165 -1.75 -12.80 -10.06
CA TYR A 165 -1.70 -14.21 -10.42
C TYR A 165 -3.11 -14.81 -10.41
N GLY A 166 -3.41 -15.60 -11.44
CA GLY A 166 -4.64 -16.40 -11.54
C GLY A 166 -4.67 -17.57 -10.56
N ALA A 167 -5.81 -18.25 -10.49
CA ALA A 167 -5.99 -19.44 -9.64
C ALA A 167 -5.10 -20.63 -10.03
N ASP A 168 -4.61 -20.62 -11.26
CA ASP A 168 -3.62 -21.54 -11.83
C ASP A 168 -2.16 -21.11 -11.55
N ASN A 169 -1.97 -20.04 -10.76
CA ASN A 169 -0.67 -19.45 -10.44
C ASN A 169 0.05 -18.85 -11.67
N VAL A 170 -0.67 -18.57 -12.75
CA VAL A 170 -0.15 -17.91 -13.96
C VAL A 170 -0.31 -16.40 -13.83
N LEU A 171 0.69 -15.63 -14.27
CA LEU A 171 0.64 -14.18 -14.26
C LEU A 171 -0.46 -13.70 -15.22
N ALA A 172 -1.49 -13.05 -14.68
CA ALA A 172 -2.62 -12.52 -15.43
C ALA A 172 -2.39 -11.06 -15.86
N SER A 173 -1.75 -10.27 -15.00
CA SER A 173 -1.37 -8.90 -15.30
C SER A 173 -0.18 -8.42 -14.48
N ASN A 174 0.53 -7.44 -15.04
CA ASN A 174 1.61 -6.71 -14.40
C ASN A 174 1.36 -5.21 -14.55
N THR A 175 1.23 -4.51 -13.42
CA THR A 175 1.10 -3.05 -13.41
C THR A 175 2.34 -2.43 -12.76
N THR A 176 2.94 -1.46 -13.44
CA THR A 176 4.01 -0.62 -12.88
C THR A 176 3.51 0.81 -12.74
N TRP A 177 3.57 1.35 -11.52
CA TRP A 177 3.36 2.78 -11.24
C TRP A 177 4.70 3.43 -10.90
N THR A 178 4.98 4.58 -11.51
CA THR A 178 6.17 5.39 -11.21
C THR A 178 5.74 6.80 -10.85
N LEU A 179 6.28 7.34 -9.76
CA LEU A 179 5.97 8.69 -9.31
C LEU A 179 6.38 9.69 -10.39
N TRP A 180 5.44 10.52 -10.79
CA TRP A 180 5.65 11.57 -11.80
C TRP A 180 5.77 12.95 -11.16
N LYS A 181 4.81 13.32 -10.30
CA LYS A 181 4.77 14.62 -9.63
C LYS A 181 4.19 14.50 -8.24
N THR A 182 4.67 15.30 -7.30
CA THR A 182 4.08 15.41 -5.96
C THR A 182 4.42 16.76 -5.36
N ASN A 183 3.53 17.28 -4.52
CA ASN A 183 3.84 18.44 -3.69
C ASN A 183 4.16 18.11 -2.22
N LEU A 184 4.25 16.82 -1.87
CA LEU A 184 4.54 16.38 -0.50
C LEU A 184 5.99 16.72 -0.09
N ILE A 185 6.92 16.60 -1.04
CA ILE A 185 8.36 16.82 -0.80
C ILE A 185 8.95 17.92 -1.67
N TYR A 186 8.27 18.24 -2.78
CA TYR A 186 8.64 19.30 -3.69
C TYR A 186 7.55 20.35 -3.62
N ASN A 187 7.84 21.65 -3.66
CA ASN A 187 6.79 22.66 -3.63
C ASN A 187 6.15 22.82 -5.04
N GLU A 188 5.68 21.72 -5.62
CA GLU A 188 5.11 21.69 -6.97
C GLU A 188 3.65 22.13 -6.97
N ALA A 189 3.27 22.93 -7.97
CA ALA A 189 1.87 23.18 -8.24
C ALA A 189 1.21 21.95 -8.87
N PHE A 190 -0.08 21.73 -8.59
CA PHE A 190 -0.86 20.72 -9.27
C PHE A 190 -0.90 21.03 -10.78
N PRO A 191 -0.57 20.07 -11.66
CA PRO A 191 -0.50 20.33 -13.09
C PRO A 191 -1.89 20.61 -13.66
N ASN A 192 -1.95 21.51 -14.65
CA ASN A 192 -3.17 21.66 -15.44
C ASN A 192 -3.32 20.46 -16.37
N LEU A 193 -4.23 19.55 -16.04
CA LEU A 193 -4.51 18.35 -16.82
C LEU A 193 -5.77 18.57 -17.67
N HIS A 194 -5.63 18.55 -18.98
CA HIS A 194 -6.75 18.59 -19.91
C HIS A 194 -7.40 17.21 -20.00
N ILE A 195 -8.29 16.91 -19.04
CA ILE A 195 -8.98 15.62 -18.92
C ILE A 195 -10.49 15.77 -19.13
N THR A 196 -11.09 14.77 -19.77
CA THR A 196 -12.54 14.67 -19.92
C THR A 196 -13.05 13.59 -18.99
N PHE A 197 -13.97 13.90 -18.08
CA PHE A 197 -14.56 12.88 -17.23
C PHE A 197 -15.56 12.02 -18.01
N GLY A 198 -15.36 10.72 -17.97
CA GLY A 198 -16.28 9.74 -18.54
C GLY A 198 -17.66 9.83 -17.87
N LYS A 199 -18.72 9.53 -18.63
CA LYS A 199 -20.08 9.49 -18.08
C LYS A 199 -20.17 8.36 -17.04
N PRO A 200 -20.86 8.57 -15.90
CA PRO A 200 -21.11 7.50 -14.95
C PRO A 200 -21.85 6.36 -15.65
N VAL A 201 -21.31 5.15 -15.61
CA VAL A 201 -22.04 3.96 -16.05
C VAL A 201 -23.08 3.64 -14.99
N LYS A 202 -24.37 3.71 -15.36
CA LYS A 202 -25.45 3.26 -14.47
C LYS A 202 -25.36 1.74 -14.34
N PHE A 203 -24.93 1.26 -13.19
CA PHE A 203 -24.99 -0.15 -12.85
C PHE A 203 -26.38 -0.47 -12.29
N SER A 204 -27.07 -1.47 -12.85
CA SER A 204 -28.25 -2.05 -12.18
C SER A 204 -27.76 -3.00 -11.09
N PRO A 205 -28.17 -2.83 -9.82
CA PRO A 205 -27.78 -3.71 -8.72
C PRO A 205 -28.19 -5.18 -8.95
N ASP A 206 -29.14 -5.45 -9.85
CA ASP A 206 -29.66 -6.79 -10.17
C ASP A 206 -28.61 -7.74 -10.79
N SER A 207 -27.43 -7.22 -11.17
CA SER A 207 -26.34 -8.02 -11.74
C SER A 207 -25.40 -8.63 -10.69
N PHE A 208 -25.57 -8.29 -9.40
CA PHE A 208 -24.99 -9.09 -8.34
C PHE A 208 -25.77 -10.41 -8.25
N GLN A 209 -25.34 -11.41 -9.02
CA GLN A 209 -25.51 -12.77 -8.56
C GLN A 209 -24.71 -12.89 -7.25
N THR A 210 -25.39 -12.60 -6.14
CA THR A 210 -24.97 -13.14 -4.86
C THR A 210 -24.92 -14.64 -5.08
N THR A 211 -23.71 -15.18 -5.22
CA THR A 211 -23.51 -16.62 -5.14
C THR A 211 -24.12 -17.03 -3.82
N LYS A 212 -25.33 -17.61 -3.88
CA LYS A 212 -25.96 -18.36 -2.80
C LYS A 212 -25.13 -19.63 -2.57
N LYS A 213 -23.91 -19.45 -2.08
CA LYS A 213 -23.07 -20.43 -1.43
C LYS A 213 -22.77 -19.75 -0.11
N LEU A 214 -23.43 -20.12 0.98
CA LEU A 214 -22.92 -21.17 1.86
C LEU A 214 -24.01 -21.91 2.66
N ILE A 215 -25.29 -21.55 2.51
CA ILE A 215 -26.35 -22.10 3.39
C ILE A 215 -26.57 -23.62 3.17
N MET A 216 -26.52 -24.11 1.93
CA MET A 216 -26.74 -25.54 1.65
C MET A 216 -25.57 -26.41 2.13
N GLU A 217 -24.33 -25.93 2.00
CA GLU A 217 -23.14 -26.66 2.45
C GLU A 217 -23.08 -26.71 3.97
N ASP A 218 -23.47 -25.64 4.67
CA ASP A 218 -23.57 -25.60 6.12
C ASP A 218 -24.70 -26.51 6.65
N ILE A 219 -25.87 -26.54 5.99
CA ILE A 219 -26.97 -27.44 6.37
C ILE A 219 -26.57 -28.91 6.19
N LEU A 220 -25.86 -29.25 5.11
CA LEU A 220 -25.36 -30.60 4.88
C LEU A 220 -24.29 -31.00 5.89
N ALA A 221 -23.36 -30.09 6.22
CA ALA A 221 -22.32 -30.34 7.21
C ALA A 221 -22.92 -30.55 8.62
N VAL A 222 -23.87 -29.71 9.03
CA VAL A 222 -24.58 -29.84 10.31
C VAL A 222 -25.40 -31.13 10.35
N GLY A 223 -26.11 -31.46 9.25
CA GLY A 223 -26.88 -32.70 9.14
C GLY A 223 -26.00 -33.95 9.30
N LEU A 224 -24.82 -33.96 8.67
CA LEU A 224 -23.88 -35.07 8.78
C LEU A 224 -23.32 -35.22 10.20
N LEU A 225 -23.00 -34.10 10.86
CA LEU A 225 -22.52 -34.06 12.25
C LEU A 225 -23.57 -34.60 13.22
N CYS A 226 -24.84 -34.23 13.04
CA CYS A 226 -25.95 -34.76 13.83
C CYS A 226 -26.12 -36.28 13.65
N ILE A 227 -26.02 -36.79 12.42
CA ILE A 227 -26.09 -38.24 12.16
C ILE A 227 -24.94 -38.98 12.85
N ILE A 228 -23.72 -38.46 12.77
CA ILE A 228 -22.55 -39.04 13.42
C ILE A 228 -22.72 -39.06 14.94
N LEU A 229 -23.21 -37.98 15.54
CA LEU A 229 -23.49 -37.91 16.97
C LEU A 229 -24.56 -38.92 17.38
N ILE A 230 -25.65 -39.04 16.63
CA ILE A 230 -26.69 -40.05 16.88
C ILE A 230 -26.07 -41.46 16.82
N LEU A 231 -25.24 -41.77 15.83
CA LEU A 231 -24.61 -43.09 15.69
C LEU A 231 -23.60 -43.41 16.81
N ILE A 232 -22.90 -42.40 17.34
CA ILE A 232 -21.93 -42.57 18.44
C ILE A 232 -22.65 -42.77 19.79
N PHE A 233 -23.74 -42.05 20.03
CA PHE A 233 -24.48 -42.10 21.30
C PHE A 233 -25.63 -43.12 21.30
N ARG A 234 -25.91 -43.77 20.16
CA ARG A 234 -26.79 -44.94 20.05
C ARG A 234 -26.09 -46.18 20.58
N LYS A 235 -25.91 -46.23 21.91
CA LYS A 235 -25.91 -47.49 22.65
C LYS A 235 -27.33 -48.01 22.75
#